data_AF-A0A850A7M1-F1
#
_entry.id   AF-A0A850A7M1-F1
#
_cell.length_a   1.000
_cell.length_b   1.000
_cell.length_c   1.000
_cell.angle_alpha   90.00
_cell.angle_beta   90.00
_cell.angle_gamma   90.00
#
_symmetry.space_group_name_H-M   'P 1'
#
loop_
_entity.id
_entity.type
_entity.pdbx_description
1 polymer ?
#
loop_
_entity_poly.entity_id
_entity_poly.type
_entity_poly.pdbx_seq_one_letter_code
_entity_poly.pdbx_strand_id
1 'polypeptide(L)'
;MGTHCSEQASGAAGWAASTNRGAGPKAWQQVVLGGEPGPGARPLHPAWVTQVRDQCQRQRVPFFFKQWGGVRKKQNGRLLAGRTWDEMPAPALTA
;
A
#
# COMPACT_ATOMS: atom_id res chain seq x y z
N MET A 1 -22.24 20.59 -5.56
CA MET A 1 -21.80 20.36 -4.16
C MET A 1 -21.99 18.87 -3.87
N GLY A 2 -20.96 18.04 -4.11
CA GLY A 2 -21.01 16.61 -3.83
C GLY A 2 -20.23 16.32 -2.57
N THR A 3 -20.91 15.83 -1.54
CA THR A 3 -20.34 15.37 -0.28
C THR A 3 -19.37 14.21 -0.55
N HIS A 4 -18.08 14.53 -0.70
CA HIS A 4 -17.02 13.52 -0.60
C HIS A 4 -16.93 13.08 0.86
N CYS A 5 -17.66 12.02 1.20
CA CYS A 5 -17.45 11.30 2.44
C CYS A 5 -16.11 10.55 2.31
N SER A 6 -15.02 11.25 2.61
CA SER A 6 -13.74 10.61 2.89
C SER A 6 -13.92 9.79 4.16
N GLU A 7 -14.35 8.54 4.02
CA GLU A 7 -14.36 7.61 5.14
C GLU A 7 -12.90 7.32 5.51
N GLN A 8 -12.40 8.19 6.39
CA GLN A 8 -11.18 8.01 7.14
C GLN A 8 -11.45 6.82 8.05
N ALA A 9 -10.80 5.69 7.78
CA ALA A 9 -10.77 4.57 8.71
C ALA A 9 -9.98 5.00 9.95
N SER A 10 -10.64 5.74 10.85
CA SER A 10 -10.12 6.10 12.17
C SER A 10 -10.13 4.86 13.04
N GLY A 11 -8.99 4.16 13.07
CA GLY A 11 -8.75 3.00 13.92
C GLY A 11 -7.30 2.94 14.36
N ALA A 12 -7.01 3.57 15.50
CA ALA A 12 -5.81 3.51 16.34
C ALA A 12 -4.43 3.61 15.62
N ALA A 13 -3.77 4.76 15.84
CA ALA A 13 -2.53 5.24 15.21
C ALA A 13 -2.77 5.90 13.85
N GLY A 14 -2.57 7.22 13.75
CA GLY A 14 -2.80 7.99 12.53
C GLY A 14 -1.89 7.55 11.38
N TRP A 15 -2.38 6.67 10.50
CA TRP A 15 -1.71 6.27 9.26
C TRP A 15 -2.53 6.73 8.05
N ALA A 16 -1.83 7.23 7.03
CA ALA A 16 -2.39 7.48 5.70
C ALA A 16 -1.90 6.38 4.76
N ALA A 17 -2.71 5.34 4.52
CA ALA A 17 -2.58 4.53 3.31
C ALA A 17 -3.74 4.91 2.40
N SER A 18 -3.43 5.26 1.17
CA SER A 18 -4.45 5.62 0.19
C SER A 18 -4.95 4.34 -0.47
N THR A 19 -6.22 4.02 -0.28
CA THR A 19 -6.93 3.06 -1.14
C THR A 19 -7.40 3.82 -2.38
N ASN A 20 -6.92 3.45 -3.57
CA ASN A 20 -7.36 4.07 -4.80
C ASN A 20 -8.77 3.57 -5.18
N ARG A 21 -9.81 4.13 -4.56
CA ARG A 21 -11.22 3.85 -4.91
C ARG A 21 -11.59 4.60 -6.18
N GLY A 22 -11.34 4.00 -7.34
CA GLY A 22 -11.96 4.46 -8.58
C GLY A 22 -13.34 3.81 -8.75
N ALA A 23 -14.34 4.58 -9.19
CA ALA A 23 -15.64 4.09 -9.60
C ALA A 23 -15.66 3.99 -11.15
N GLY A 24 -15.54 2.77 -11.70
CA GLY A 24 -15.58 2.49 -13.14
C GLY A 24 -15.03 1.09 -13.50
N PRO A 25 -15.14 0.63 -14.76
CA PRO A 25 -14.96 -0.78 -15.17
C PRO A 25 -13.51 -1.30 -15.16
N LYS A 26 -12.60 -0.71 -14.38
CA LYS A 26 -11.28 -1.28 -14.13
C LYS A 26 -11.15 -1.41 -12.62
N ALA A 27 -11.03 -2.60 -12.05
CA ALA A 27 -10.97 -2.75 -10.60
C ALA A 27 -9.58 -2.31 -10.05
N TRP A 28 -9.44 -1.08 -9.56
CA TRP A 28 -8.17 -0.51 -9.06
C TRP A 28 -7.90 -0.72 -7.56
N GLN A 29 -8.54 -1.71 -6.93
CA GLN A 29 -8.48 -1.90 -5.48
C GLN A 29 -7.18 -2.62 -5.05
N GLN A 30 -6.03 -1.94 -5.17
CA GLN A 30 -4.73 -2.43 -4.72
C GLN A 30 -4.17 -1.52 -3.62
N VAL A 31 -3.48 -2.11 -2.65
CA VAL A 31 -2.68 -1.36 -1.67
C VAL A 31 -1.21 -1.37 -2.12
N VAL A 32 -0.68 -0.18 -2.38
CA VAL A 32 0.74 0.03 -2.72
C VAL A 32 1.44 0.67 -1.53
N LEU A 33 2.52 0.05 -1.06
CA LEU A 33 3.30 0.57 0.06
C LEU A 33 4.78 0.68 -0.30
N GLY A 34 5.43 1.75 0.16
CA GLY A 34 6.86 1.94 0.01
C GLY A 34 7.35 3.12 0.82
N GLY A 35 8.64 3.15 1.11
CA GLY A 35 9.25 4.24 1.86
C GLY A 35 9.61 5.43 0.97
N GLU A 36 9.69 6.60 1.59
CA GLU A 36 10.08 7.84 0.93
C GLU A 36 11.56 7.80 0.52
N PRO A 37 11.93 8.22 -0.69
CA PRO A 37 13.33 8.32 -1.10
C PRO A 37 13.97 9.65 -0.67
N GLY A 38 15.28 9.64 -0.41
CA GLY A 38 16.10 10.87 -0.34
C GLY A 38 16.48 11.34 1.07
N PRO A 39 17.24 12.45 1.18
CA PRO A 39 17.60 13.07 2.45
C PRO A 39 16.34 13.48 3.23
N GLY A 40 16.29 13.18 4.53
CA GLY A 40 15.11 13.47 5.36
C GLY A 40 13.90 12.54 5.15
N ALA A 41 14.07 11.46 4.39
CA ALA A 41 13.03 10.44 4.23
C ALA A 41 12.53 9.93 5.59
N ARG A 42 11.21 9.85 5.76
CA ARG A 42 10.62 9.33 7.00
C ARG A 42 10.99 7.84 7.17
N PRO A 43 11.44 7.41 8.37
CA PRO A 43 11.74 6.02 8.63
C PRO A 43 10.53 5.13 8.37
N LEU A 44 10.71 4.12 7.50
CA LEU A 44 9.69 3.10 7.26
C LEU A 44 9.90 1.95 8.24
N HIS A 45 9.04 1.80 9.23
CA HIS A 45 9.18 0.75 10.23
C HIS A 45 8.76 -0.63 9.67
N PRO A 46 9.61 -1.68 9.73
CA PRO A 46 9.28 -2.99 9.16
C PRO A 46 8.00 -3.61 9.72
N ALA A 47 7.75 -3.46 11.02
CA ALA A 47 6.54 -3.97 11.65
C ALA A 47 5.25 -3.37 11.05
N TRP A 48 5.28 -2.09 10.65
CA TRP A 48 4.14 -1.44 10.02
C TRP A 48 3.86 -2.04 8.64
N VAL A 49 4.91 -2.23 7.83
CA VAL A 49 4.79 -2.87 6.51
C VAL A 49 4.16 -4.26 6.61
N THR A 50 4.63 -5.07 7.57
CA THR A 50 4.09 -6.40 7.86
C THR A 50 2.62 -6.33 8.28
N GLN A 51 2.25 -5.40 9.16
CA GLN A 51 0.88 -5.25 9.64
C GLN A 51 -0.10 -4.87 8.51
N VAL A 52 0.31 -3.98 7.59
CA VAL A 52 -0.51 -3.59 6.43
C VAL A 52 -0.66 -4.77 5.47
N ARG A 53 0.43 -5.49 5.18
CA ARG A 53 0.39 -6.71 4.38
C ARG A 53 -0.62 -7.71 4.95
N ASP A 54 -0.57 -7.97 6.25
CA ASP A 54 -1.45 -8.96 6.90
C ASP A 54 -2.91 -8.53 6.85
N GLN A 55 -3.19 -7.22 6.94
CA GLN A 55 -4.54 -6.68 6.73
C GLN A 55 -5.02 -6.90 5.30
N CYS A 56 -4.18 -6.64 4.31
CA CYS A 56 -4.51 -6.85 2.89
C CYS A 56 -4.81 -8.32 2.62
N GLN A 57 -3.98 -9.23 3.13
CA GLN A 57 -4.20 -10.68 3.00
C GLN A 57 -5.53 -11.13 3.63
N ARG A 58 -5.85 -10.66 4.84
CA ARG A 58 -7.14 -10.98 5.50
C ARG A 58 -8.35 -10.48 4.70
N GLN A 59 -8.22 -9.33 4.06
CA GLN A 59 -9.29 -8.71 3.28
C GLN A 59 -9.30 -9.15 1.81
N ARG A 60 -8.37 -10.02 1.40
CA ARG A 60 -8.17 -10.44 0.00
C ARG A 60 -7.98 -9.25 -0.95
N VAL A 61 -7.27 -8.22 -0.48
CA VAL A 61 -6.88 -7.05 -1.27
C VAL A 61 -5.46 -7.25 -1.76
N PRO A 62 -5.18 -7.14 -3.08
CA PRO A 62 -3.83 -7.22 -3.63
C PRO A 62 -2.87 -6.22 -2.96
N PHE A 63 -1.72 -6.73 -2.52
CA PHE A 63 -0.66 -5.94 -1.89
C PHE A 63 0.60 -5.86 -2.75
N PHE A 64 1.07 -4.64 -2.98
CA PHE A 64 2.31 -4.36 -3.71
C PHE A 64 3.30 -3.57 -2.84
N PHE A 65 4.46 -4.15 -2.56
CA PHE A 65 5.55 -3.50 -1.84
C PHE A 65 6.61 -2.99 -2.82
N LYS A 66 6.65 -1.67 -2.98
CA LYS A 66 7.49 -1.02 -3.99
C LYS A 66 8.96 -1.04 -3.61
N GLN A 67 9.33 -0.43 -2.48
CA GLN A 67 10.70 -0.45 -1.96
C GLN A 67 10.77 0.04 -0.50
N TRP A 68 11.89 -0.27 0.15
CA TRP A 68 12.33 0.42 1.36
C TRP A 68 12.82 1.84 1.04
N GLY A 69 12.41 2.82 1.85
CA GLY A 69 12.78 4.24 1.71
C GLY A 69 14.20 4.55 2.18
N GLY A 70 14.52 5.84 2.34
CA GLY A 70 15.80 6.31 2.85
C GLY A 70 16.71 6.90 1.77
N VAL A 71 17.88 7.36 2.23
CA VAL A 71 18.86 8.09 1.40
C VAL A 71 19.43 7.20 0.28
N ARG A 72 19.59 5.89 0.53
CA ARG A 72 20.15 4.92 -0.42
C ARG A 72 19.08 4.00 -0.99
N LYS A 73 18.02 4.57 -1.57
CA LYS A 73 16.86 3.83 -2.15
C LYS A 73 17.20 2.63 -3.05
N LYS A 74 18.31 2.69 -3.80
CA LYS A 74 18.75 1.59 -4.69
C LYS A 74 19.28 0.37 -3.92
N GLN A 75 19.78 0.57 -2.70
CA GLN A 75 20.40 -0.48 -1.89
C GLN A 75 19.38 -1.19 -0.99
N ASN A 76 18.31 -0.49 -0.60
CA ASN A 76 17.40 -1.01 0.41
C ASN A 76 16.41 -2.07 -0.16
N GLY A 77 16.24 -2.14 -1.48
CA GLY A 77 15.57 -3.27 -2.14
C GLY A 77 14.06 -3.36 -1.91
N ARG A 78 13.49 -4.53 -2.24
CA ARG A 78 12.04 -4.82 -2.26
C ARG A 78 11.62 -6.02 -1.41
N LEU A 79 12.56 -6.59 -0.66
CA LEU A 79 12.29 -7.80 0.12
C LEU A 79 11.58 -7.44 1.42
N LEU A 80 10.39 -7.98 1.62
CA LEU A 80 9.66 -7.95 2.88
C LEU A 80 9.47 -9.39 3.34
N ALA A 81 10.01 -9.72 4.52
CA ALA A 81 10.05 -11.09 5.05
C ALA A 81 10.65 -12.10 4.05
N GLY A 82 11.77 -11.73 3.41
CA GLY A 82 12.53 -12.61 2.51
C GLY A 82 11.97 -12.80 1.10
N ARG A 83 10.87 -12.13 0.73
CA ARG A 83 10.28 -12.20 -0.61
C ARG A 83 9.81 -10.85 -1.14
N THR A 84 9.57 -10.75 -2.44
CA THR A 84 8.85 -9.62 -3.03
C THR A 84 7.34 -9.84 -2.94
N TRP A 85 6.62 -8.72 -2.90
CA TRP A 85 5.15 -8.67 -2.81
C TRP A 85 4.67 -7.82 -3.97
N ASP A 86 4.26 -8.47 -5.05
CA ASP A 86 4.02 -7.83 -6.35
C ASP A 86 2.61 -8.12 -6.89
N GLU A 87 1.64 -8.28 -5.99
CA GLU A 87 0.30 -8.75 -6.33
C GLU A 87 -0.45 -7.71 -7.16
N MET A 88 -0.96 -8.11 -8.32
CA MET A 88 -1.78 -7.25 -9.19
C MET A 88 -3.27 -7.46 -8.89
N PRO A 89 -4.12 -6.42 -9.04
CA PRO A 89 -5.56 -6.62 -9.00
C PRO A 89 -6.01 -7.53 -10.13
N ALA A 90 -6.96 -8.42 -9.82
CA ALA A 90 -7.59 -9.24 -10.83
C ALA A 90 -8.26 -8.32 -11.87
N PRO A 91 -8.18 -8.66 -13.18
CA PRO A 91 -8.96 -7.96 -14.17
C PRO A 91 -10.43 -8.02 -13.77
N ALA A 92 -11.13 -6.89 -13.88
CA ALA A 92 -12.58 -6.91 -13.74
C ALA A 92 -13.11 -7.88 -14.79
N LEU A 93 -13.70 -8.98 -14.37
CA LEU A 93 -14.38 -9.88 -15.30
C LEU A 93 -15.50 -9.07 -15.93
N THR A 94 -15.33 -8.68 -17.19
CA THR A 94 -16.38 -8.09 -17.99
C THR A 94 -17.39 -9.22 -18.27
N ALA A 95 -18.53 -9.18 -17.59
CA ALA A 95 -19.70 -9.99 -17.94
C ALA A 95 -20.46 -9.32 -19.08
#